data_AF-A0A7U9PW95-F1
#
_entry.id   AF-A0A7U9PW95-F1
#
_cell.length_a   1.000
_cell.length_b   1.000
_cell.length_c   1.000
_cell.angle_alpha   90.00
_cell.angle_beta   90.00
_cell.angle_gamma   90.00
#
_symmetry.space_group_name_H-M   'P 1'
#
loop_
_entity.id
_entity.type
_entity.pdbx_description
1 polymer ?
#
loop_
_entity_poly.entity_id
_entity_poly.type
_entity_poly.pdbx_seq_one_letter_code
_entity_poly.pdbx_strand_id
1 'polypeptide(L)'
;MDLAFGLYAGARLPGVHMTGSPDRLFLWDGAGAGVLAEEGWAAVYGRGRDLWQELLCVWREYVTGGRPPLGDFGVTVTEDGGFRIWLRTPDAVVGPALTVPTLRP
;
A
#
# COMPACT_ATOMS: atom_id res chain seq x y z
N MET A 1 11.30 6.12 1.14
CA MET A 1 9.90 5.82 1.45
C MET A 1 9.62 6.32 2.84
N ASP A 2 8.52 7.03 3.03
CA ASP A 2 8.02 7.40 4.36
C ASP A 2 7.49 6.15 5.07
N LEU A 3 7.92 5.90 6.32
CA LEU A 3 7.54 4.70 7.08
C LEU A 3 6.04 4.66 7.40
N ALA A 4 5.41 5.81 7.69
CA ALA A 4 3.98 5.89 7.93
C ALA A 4 3.19 5.55 6.67
N PHE A 5 3.63 6.03 5.51
CA PHE A 5 3.04 5.61 4.24
C PHE A 5 3.25 4.12 3.96
N GLY A 6 4.44 3.57 4.28
CA GLY A 6 4.73 2.14 4.14
C GLY A 6 3.75 1.26 4.90
N LEU A 7 3.46 1.62 6.16
CA LEU A 7 2.50 0.92 7.01
C LEU A 7 1.07 1.02 6.47
N TYR A 8 0.66 2.22 6.07
CA TYR A 8 -0.66 2.46 5.48
C TYR A 8 -0.84 1.68 4.17
N ALA A 9 0.14 1.74 3.26
CA ALA A 9 0.08 1.05 1.99
C ALA A 9 0.07 -0.47 2.13
N GLY A 10 0.83 -1.03 3.07
CA GLY A 10 0.81 -2.47 3.35
C GLY A 10 -0.56 -2.97 3.81
N ALA A 11 -1.29 -2.17 4.58
CA ALA A 11 -2.66 -2.51 4.99
C ALA A 11 -3.69 -2.35 3.84
N ARG A 12 -3.51 -1.33 2.98
CA ARG A 12 -4.39 -1.09 1.81
C ARG A 12 -4.15 -2.09 0.67
N LEU A 13 -2.94 -2.62 0.51
CA LEU A 13 -2.53 -3.49 -0.61
C LEU A 13 -2.18 -4.90 -0.11
N PRO A 14 -3.16 -5.72 0.31
CA PRO A 14 -2.88 -7.07 0.79
C PRO A 14 -2.21 -7.92 -0.30
N GLY A 15 -1.22 -8.71 0.11
CA GLY A 15 -0.43 -9.54 -0.79
C GLY A 15 0.59 -8.78 -1.66
N VAL A 16 0.69 -7.46 -1.51
CA VAL A 16 1.75 -6.67 -2.16
C VAL A 16 2.90 -6.48 -1.18
N HIS A 17 4.07 -6.92 -1.60
CA HIS A 17 5.32 -6.63 -0.92
C HIS A 17 5.90 -5.34 -1.46
N MET A 18 6.48 -4.54 -0.57
CA MET A 18 7.03 -3.24 -0.91
C MET A 18 8.33 -3.01 -0.14
N THR A 19 9.37 -2.58 -0.85
CA THR A 19 10.65 -2.18 -0.27
C THR A 19 11.22 -1.00 -1.03
N GLY A 20 12.02 -0.18 -0.37
CA GLY A 20 12.61 0.97 -1.05
C GLY A 20 13.32 1.95 -0.13
N SER A 21 13.89 2.95 -0.77
CA SER A 21 14.52 4.14 -0.21
C SER A 21 13.71 5.39 -0.62
N PRO A 22 14.08 6.60 -0.21
CA PRO A 22 13.39 7.83 -0.65
C PRO A 22 13.35 8.02 -2.17
N ASP A 23 14.37 7.53 -2.87
CA ASP A 23 14.61 7.69 -4.31
C ASP A 23 14.24 6.46 -5.15
N ARG A 24 13.99 5.30 -4.51
CA ARG A 24 13.73 4.04 -5.20
C ARG A 24 12.67 3.21 -4.51
N LEU A 25 11.81 2.57 -5.28
CA LEU A 25 10.71 1.76 -4.79
C LEU A 25 10.56 0.49 -5.63
N PHE A 26 10.39 -0.64 -4.97
CA PHE A 26 10.08 -1.91 -5.59
C PHE A 26 8.81 -2.52 -4.97
N LEU A 27 7.86 -2.93 -5.82
CA LEU A 27 6.62 -3.59 -5.44
C LEU A 27 6.45 -4.90 -6.21
N TRP A 28 5.91 -5.94 -5.56
CA TRP A 28 5.53 -7.18 -6.22
C TRP A 28 4.41 -7.90 -5.48
N ASP A 29 3.58 -8.67 -6.19
CA ASP A 29 2.44 -9.40 -5.61
C ASP A 29 2.67 -10.91 -5.43
N GLY A 30 3.86 -11.41 -5.78
CA GLY A 30 4.20 -12.84 -5.76
C GLY A 30 3.51 -13.68 -6.85
N ALA A 31 2.52 -13.13 -7.56
CA ALA A 31 1.80 -13.75 -8.67
C ALA A 31 2.33 -13.33 -10.05
N GLY A 32 3.27 -12.37 -10.08
CA GLY A 32 4.02 -11.98 -11.26
C GLY A 32 3.82 -10.53 -11.70
N ALA A 33 2.98 -9.75 -11.01
CA ALA A 33 2.93 -8.31 -11.19
C ALA A 33 4.01 -7.63 -10.35
N GLY A 34 4.65 -6.59 -10.91
CA GLY A 34 5.72 -5.89 -10.22
C GLY A 34 5.93 -4.47 -10.74
N VAL A 35 6.51 -3.62 -9.92
CA VAL A 35 6.89 -2.26 -10.28
C VAL A 35 8.27 -1.94 -9.72
N LEU A 36 9.13 -1.40 -10.57
CA LEU A 36 10.34 -0.71 -10.16
C LEU A 36 10.16 0.78 -10.47
N ALA A 37 10.21 1.63 -9.46
CA ALA A 37 10.10 3.07 -9.62
C ALA A 37 11.33 3.77 -9.05
N GLU A 38 11.78 4.79 -9.77
CA GLU A 38 12.87 5.70 -9.42
C GLU A 38 12.43 7.13 -9.73
N GLU A 39 13.28 8.10 -9.45
CA GLU A 39 12.97 9.50 -9.75
C GLU A 39 12.66 9.69 -11.25
N GLY A 40 11.45 10.17 -11.53
CA GLY A 40 11.00 10.51 -12.88
C GLY A 40 10.47 9.33 -13.72
N TRP A 41 10.55 8.08 -13.26
CA TRP A 41 10.05 6.94 -14.05
C TRP A 41 9.63 5.73 -13.21
N ALA A 42 8.74 4.91 -13.79
CA ALA A 42 8.37 3.61 -13.24
C ALA A 42 8.25 2.58 -14.37
N ALA A 43 8.88 1.43 -14.20
CA ALA A 43 8.67 0.27 -15.05
C ALA A 43 7.68 -0.68 -14.39
N VAL A 44 6.62 -1.01 -15.12
CA VAL A 44 5.55 -1.92 -14.69
C VAL A 44 5.72 -3.25 -15.43
N TYR A 45 5.66 -4.34 -14.69
CA TYR A 45 5.88 -5.70 -15.17
C TYR A 45 4.69 -6.59 -14.82
N GLY A 46 4.51 -7.65 -15.62
CA GLY A 46 3.52 -8.70 -15.34
C GLY A 46 2.16 -8.47 -16.00
N ARG A 47 1.23 -9.40 -15.73
CA ARG A 47 -0.18 -9.34 -16.16
C ARG A 47 -1.07 -9.59 -14.94
N GLY A 48 -2.25 -8.97 -14.92
CA GLY A 48 -3.23 -9.17 -13.84
C GLY A 48 -3.54 -7.86 -13.10
N ARG A 49 -2.66 -7.46 -12.17
CA ARG A 49 -2.78 -6.21 -11.40
C ARG A 49 -1.92 -5.10 -11.99
N ASP A 50 -2.43 -3.87 -11.94
CA ASP A 50 -1.64 -2.66 -12.17
C ASP A 50 -1.22 -2.09 -10.81
N LEU A 51 -0.13 -2.64 -10.26
CA LEU A 51 0.36 -2.26 -8.94
C LEU A 51 0.78 -0.78 -8.86
N TRP A 52 1.15 -0.17 -9.99
CA TRP A 52 1.49 1.25 -10.02
C TRP A 52 0.24 2.10 -9.84
N GLN A 53 -0.84 1.81 -10.57
CA GLN A 53 -2.10 2.54 -10.41
C GLN A 53 -2.73 2.31 -9.04
N GLU A 54 -2.68 1.09 -8.51
CA GLU A 54 -3.15 0.80 -7.16
C GLU A 54 -2.38 1.60 -6.10
N LEU A 55 -1.04 1.63 -6.18
CA LEU A 55 -0.22 2.42 -5.28
C LEU A 55 -0.53 3.92 -5.41
N LEU A 56 -0.71 4.45 -6.62
CA LEU A 56 -1.07 5.86 -6.82
C LEU A 56 -2.45 6.19 -6.23
N CYS A 57 -3.42 5.27 -6.31
CA CYS A 57 -4.72 5.42 -5.63
C CYS A 57 -4.55 5.50 -4.11
N VAL A 58 -3.77 4.58 -3.53
CA VAL A 58 -3.49 4.54 -2.09
C VAL A 58 -2.70 5.77 -1.63
N TRP A 59 -1.75 6.25 -2.43
CA TRP A 59 -1.03 7.49 -2.17
C TRP A 59 -1.97 8.70 -2.16
N ARG A 60 -2.86 8.82 -3.15
CA ARG A 60 -3.86 9.90 -3.18
C ARG A 60 -4.75 9.87 -1.95
N GLU A 61 -5.24 8.70 -1.57
CA GLU A 61 -6.06 8.51 -0.36
C GLU A 61 -5.31 8.96 0.91
N TYR A 62 -4.06 8.52 1.07
CA TYR A 62 -3.19 8.92 2.19
C TYR A 62 -2.96 10.43 2.25
N VAL A 63 -2.72 11.06 1.09
CA VAL A 63 -2.54 12.52 0.99
C VAL A 63 -3.83 13.27 1.30
N THR A 64 -4.97 12.82 0.76
CA THR A 64 -6.29 13.40 1.06
C THR A 64 -6.65 13.24 2.54
N GLY A 65 -6.23 12.15 3.18
CA GLY A 65 -6.35 11.91 4.62
C GLY A 65 -5.40 12.74 5.49
N GLY A 66 -4.60 13.64 4.90
CA GLY A 66 -3.73 14.56 5.62
C GLY A 66 -2.35 14.02 5.96
N ARG A 67 -1.92 12.90 5.36
CA ARG A 67 -0.62 12.24 5.60
C ARG A 67 -0.37 12.00 7.10
N PRO A 68 -1.21 11.19 7.76
CA PRO A 68 -1.08 10.96 9.19
C PRO A 68 0.35 10.51 9.58
N PRO A 69 0.94 11.06 10.64
CA PRO A 69 2.28 10.69 11.08
C PRO A 69 2.29 9.27 11.66
N LEU A 70 3.48 8.66 11.75
CA LEU A 70 3.62 7.29 12.25
C LEU A 70 2.99 7.07 13.64
N GLY A 71 3.07 8.07 14.53
CA GLY A 71 2.49 7.99 15.88
C GLY A 71 0.97 7.91 15.94
N ASP A 72 0.28 8.24 14.83
CA ASP A 72 -1.17 8.06 14.73
C ASP A 72 -1.54 6.60 14.40
N PHE A 73 -0.59 5.77 13.97
CA PHE A 73 -0.86 4.38 13.66
C PHE A 73 -0.72 3.48 14.87
N GLY A 74 -1.56 2.46 14.94
CA GLY A 74 -1.37 1.36 15.86
C GLY A 74 -1.66 0.01 15.24
N VAL A 75 -1.26 -1.03 15.96
CA VAL A 75 -1.42 -2.43 15.56
C VAL A 75 -2.12 -3.17 16.67
N THR A 76 -3.15 -3.93 16.30
CA THR A 76 -3.79 -4.90 17.18
C THR A 76 -3.55 -6.29 16.62
N VAL A 77 -3.06 -7.20 17.47
CA VAL A 77 -2.97 -8.63 17.16
C VAL A 77 -4.37 -9.22 17.31
N THR A 78 -4.81 -9.98 16.32
CA THR A 78 -6.12 -10.65 16.32
C THR A 78 -6.03 -12.02 16.97
N GLU A 79 -7.17 -12.56 17.42
CA GLU A 79 -7.22 -13.85 18.14
C GLU A 79 -6.69 -15.03 17.31
N ASP A 80 -6.76 -14.95 15.99
CA ASP A 80 -6.22 -15.91 15.03
C ASP A 80 -4.71 -15.73 14.77
N GLY A 81 -4.04 -14.81 15.47
CA GLY A 81 -2.61 -14.53 15.32
C GLY A 81 -2.28 -13.57 14.17
N GLY A 82 -3.29 -13.01 13.50
CA GLY A 82 -3.12 -11.95 12.51
C GLY A 82 -2.84 -10.58 13.13
N PHE A 83 -2.75 -9.56 12.29
CA PHE A 83 -2.58 -8.17 12.70
C PHE A 83 -3.55 -7.26 11.95
N ARG A 84 -4.06 -6.24 12.65
CA ARG A 84 -4.86 -5.15 12.07
C ARG A 84 -4.16 -3.83 12.35
N ILE A 85 -3.97 -3.05 11.29
CA ILE A 85 -3.49 -1.67 11.38
C ILE A 85 -4.70 -0.76 11.56
N TRP A 86 -4.59 0.23 12.43
CA TRP A 86 -5.64 1.23 12.67
C TRP A 86 -5.03 2.63 12.80
N LEU A 87 -5.88 3.65 12.60
CA LEU A 87 -5.49 5.05 12.62
C LEU A 87 -6.19 5.79 13.77
N ARG A 88 -5.40 6.35 14.69
CA ARG A 88 -5.76 7.11 15.89
C ARG A 88 -6.49 6.31 16.97
N THR A 89 -7.46 5.47 16.60
CA THR A 89 -8.20 4.61 17.52
C THR A 89 -8.27 3.18 17.00
N PRO A 90 -8.31 2.15 17.87
CA PRO A 90 -8.41 0.74 17.47
C PRO A 90 -9.60 0.40 16.56
N ASP A 91 -10.69 1.16 16.65
CA ASP A 91 -11.90 0.95 15.83
C ASP A 91 -11.76 1.47 14.39
N ALA A 92 -10.81 2.38 14.14
CA ALA A 92 -10.57 2.97 12.83
C ALA A 92 -9.57 2.14 12.02
N VAL A 93 -9.96 0.91 11.70
CA VAL A 93 -9.12 -0.07 10.98
C VAL A 93 -8.83 0.40 9.55
N VAL A 94 -7.56 0.35 9.16
CA VAL A 94 -7.11 0.53 7.78
C VAL A 94 -7.29 -0.81 7.06
N GLY A 95 -8.42 -0.97 6.38
CA GLY A 95 -8.73 -2.18 5.60
C GLY A 95 -8.22 -2.12 4.16
N PRO A 96 -8.29 -3.22 3.39
CA PRO A 96 -7.89 -3.25 1.99
C PRO A 96 -8.54 -2.14 1.15
N ALA A 97 -7.79 -1.62 0.17
CA ALA A 97 -8.37 -0.76 -0.84
C ALA A 97 -9.41 -1.54 -1.65
N LEU A 98 -10.54 -0.89 -1.92
CA LEU A 98 -11.47 -1.39 -2.91
C LEU A 98 -10.75 -1.32 -4.26
N THR A 99 -10.21 -2.44 -4.71
CA THR A 99 -9.63 -2.54 -6.04
C THR A 99 -10.78 -2.38 -7.04
N VAL A 100 -10.73 -1.34 -7.84
CA VAL A 100 -11.59 -1.25 -9.03
C VAL A 100 -11.15 -2.42 -9.93
N PRO A 101 -12.03 -3.37 -10.28
CA PRO A 101 -11.67 -4.40 -11.24
C PRO A 101 -11.23 -3.71 -12.51
N THR A 102 -10.05 -4.05 -13.04
CA THR A 102 -9.62 -3.58 -14.34
C THR A 102 -10.59 -4.18 -15.38
N LEU A 103 -11.65 -3.44 -15.75
CA LEU A 103 -12.47 -3.77 -16.90
C LEU A 103 -11.55 -3.73 -18.12
N ARG A 104 -11.34 -4.89 -18.74
CA ARG A 104 -10.65 -4.95 -20.03
C ARG A 104 -11.58 -4.40 -21.12
N PRO A 105 -11.07 -3.67 -22.13
CA PRO A 105 -11.73 -3.53 -23.41
C PRO A 105 -11.80 -4.86 -24.17
#